data_AF-A0A7D5E7D4-F1
#
_entry.id   AF-A0A7D5E7D4-F1
#
_cell.length_a   1.000
_cell.length_b   1.000
_cell.length_c   1.000
_cell.angle_alpha   90.00
_cell.angle_beta   90.00
_cell.angle_gamma   90.00
#
_symmetry.space_group_name_H-M   'P 1'
#
loop_
_entity.id
_entity.type
_entity.pdbx_description
1 polymer ?
#
loop_
_entity_poly.entity_id
_entity_poly.type
_entity_poly.pdbx_seq_one_letter_code
_entity_poly.pdbx_strand_id
1 'polypeptide(L)'
;MANEFDSEKIEKMKEMCRTRPVLYSDLDHMKKGSTGFLYEQGYSNEEIAAALELDLHEVENNLEGTGYPLELRKVEKFKDMLPPNIGDVIKIRIPEWGSKGAPVETKASVVQYILKGESCGLIVQLLEDVDTGYPIMAEKKKNDEAVIPLDWYVP
;
A
#
# COMPACT_ATOMS: atom_id res chain seq x y z
N MET A 1 -30.85 12.57 -24.62
CA MET A 1 -30.83 12.82 -23.16
C MET A 1 -29.47 12.34 -22.71
N ALA A 2 -28.56 13.26 -22.41
CA ALA A 2 -27.25 12.90 -21.86
C ALA A 2 -27.52 12.37 -20.45
N ASN A 3 -27.17 11.11 -20.18
CA ASN A 3 -27.10 10.63 -18.81
C ASN A 3 -25.96 11.42 -18.16
N GLU A 4 -26.30 12.51 -17.50
CA GLU A 4 -25.50 13.07 -16.42
C GLU A 4 -25.44 11.98 -15.34
N PHE A 5 -24.55 11.00 -15.51
CA PHE A 5 -24.03 10.29 -14.36
C PHE A 5 -23.49 11.39 -13.44
N ASP A 6 -24.13 11.52 -12.29
CA ASP A 6 -23.97 12.61 -11.33
C ASP A 6 -22.47 12.90 -11.13
N SER A 7 -21.98 13.99 -11.73
CA SER A 7 -20.54 14.24 -11.86
C SER A 7 -19.87 14.36 -10.49
N GLU A 8 -20.62 14.83 -9.50
CA GLU A 8 -20.23 14.86 -8.09
C GLU A 8 -20.02 13.45 -7.52
N LYS A 9 -20.86 12.49 -7.90
CA LYS A 9 -20.74 11.08 -7.49
C LYS A 9 -19.48 10.45 -8.08
N ILE A 10 -19.20 10.68 -9.35
CA ILE A 10 -17.99 10.17 -10.02
C ILE A 10 -16.73 10.77 -9.43
N GLU A 11 -16.69 12.09 -9.19
CA GLU A 11 -15.54 12.73 -8.55
C GLU A 11 -15.34 12.23 -7.11
N LYS A 12 -16.43 11.99 -6.37
CA LYS A 12 -16.34 11.34 -5.05
C LYS A 12 -15.71 9.95 -5.14
N MET A 13 -16.10 9.13 -6.12
CA MET A 13 -15.52 7.79 -6.31
C MET A 13 -14.02 7.87 -6.63
N LYS A 14 -13.61 8.80 -7.50
CA LYS A 14 -12.19 9.03 -7.80
C LYS A 14 -11.41 9.44 -6.56
N GLU A 15 -11.97 10.32 -5.74
CA GLU A 15 -11.34 10.77 -4.50
C GLU A 15 -11.22 9.64 -3.47
N MET A 16 -12.25 8.80 -3.34
CA MET A 16 -12.18 7.60 -2.49
C MET A 16 -11.07 6.65 -2.95
N CYS A 17 -10.93 6.42 -4.27
CA CYS A 17 -9.85 5.60 -4.80
C CYS A 17 -8.46 6.20 -4.59
N ARG A 18 -8.33 7.52 -4.53
CA ARG A 18 -7.05 8.23 -4.26
C ARG A 18 -6.68 8.22 -2.77
N THR A 19 -7.67 8.27 -1.89
CA THR A 19 -7.47 8.45 -0.44
C THR A 19 -7.58 7.15 0.35
N ARG A 20 -8.09 6.07 -0.25
CA ARG A 20 -8.15 4.77 0.41
C ARG A 20 -6.74 4.22 0.66
N PRO A 21 -6.54 3.49 1.76
CA PRO A 21 -5.34 2.67 1.93
C PRO A 21 -5.18 1.72 0.74
N VAL A 22 -3.98 1.67 0.17
CA VAL A 22 -3.68 0.84 -1.00
C VAL A 22 -3.33 -0.55 -0.50
N LEU A 23 -4.06 -1.57 -0.94
CA LEU A 23 -3.75 -2.95 -0.56
C LEU A 23 -2.54 -3.44 -1.36
N TYR A 24 -1.79 -4.40 -0.81
CA TYR A 24 -0.71 -5.05 -1.57
C TYR A 24 -1.19 -5.75 -2.84
N SER A 25 -2.45 -6.23 -2.85
CA SER A 25 -3.11 -6.76 -4.04
C SER A 25 -3.37 -5.72 -5.12
N ASP A 26 -3.37 -4.42 -4.76
CA ASP A 26 -3.71 -3.33 -5.67
C ASP A 26 -2.48 -2.83 -6.45
N LEU A 27 -1.27 -3.01 -5.92
CA LEU A 27 -0.06 -2.47 -6.54
C LEU A 27 0.20 -2.99 -7.95
N ASP A 28 -0.16 -4.25 -8.22
CA ASP A 28 -0.05 -4.82 -9.55
C ASP A 28 -1.08 -4.26 -10.53
N HIS A 29 -2.23 -3.79 -10.02
CA HIS A 29 -3.39 -3.44 -10.81
C HIS A 29 -4.23 -2.36 -10.11
N MET A 30 -3.71 -1.15 -9.95
CA MET A 30 -4.38 -0.07 -9.20
C MET A 30 -5.82 0.17 -9.65
N LYS A 31 -6.09 0.00 -10.96
CA LYS A 31 -7.46 0.03 -11.49
C LYS A 31 -8.29 -1.17 -11.03
N LYS A 32 -7.81 -2.42 -11.11
CA LYS A 32 -8.51 -3.63 -10.60
C LYS A 32 -8.77 -3.57 -9.10
N GLY A 33 -7.79 -3.14 -8.31
CA GLY A 33 -7.95 -2.93 -6.87
C GLY A 33 -9.02 -1.89 -6.56
N SER A 34 -9.02 -0.80 -7.32
CA SER A 34 -10.05 0.24 -7.21
C SER A 34 -11.42 -0.24 -7.69
N THR A 35 -11.47 -1.13 -8.69
CA THR A 35 -12.70 -1.80 -9.14
C THR A 35 -13.32 -2.62 -8.02
N GLY A 36 -12.53 -3.50 -7.39
CA GLY A 36 -12.99 -4.33 -6.27
C GLY A 36 -13.45 -3.47 -5.08
N PHE A 37 -12.65 -2.47 -4.71
CA PHE A 37 -12.99 -1.54 -3.63
C PHE A 37 -14.34 -0.83 -3.88
N LEU A 38 -14.55 -0.24 -5.06
CA LEU A 38 -15.81 0.45 -5.37
C LEU A 38 -17.00 -0.52 -5.43
N TYR A 39 -16.80 -1.75 -5.93
CA TYR A 39 -17.84 -2.76 -5.95
C TYR A 39 -18.28 -3.16 -4.53
N GLU A 40 -17.35 -3.33 -3.60
CA GLU A 40 -17.63 -3.59 -2.17
C GLU A 40 -18.38 -2.44 -1.48
N GLN A 41 -18.20 -1.20 -1.95
CA GLN A 41 -18.97 -0.03 -1.49
C GLN A 41 -20.39 0.05 -2.10
N GLY A 42 -20.76 -0.89 -2.99
CA GLY A 42 -22.10 -1.00 -3.58
C GLY A 42 -22.32 -0.17 -4.84
N TYR A 43 -21.27 0.31 -5.50
CA TYR A 43 -21.38 1.00 -6.79
C TYR A 43 -21.65 0.02 -7.93
N SER A 44 -22.40 0.44 -8.94
CA SER A 44 -22.68 -0.41 -10.11
C SER A 44 -21.47 -0.51 -11.04
N ASN A 45 -21.44 -1.56 -11.88
CA ASN A 45 -20.34 -1.75 -12.84
C ASN A 45 -20.19 -0.55 -13.79
N GLU A 46 -21.31 0.07 -14.21
CA GLU A 46 -21.33 1.27 -15.06
C GLU A 46 -20.71 2.47 -14.36
N GLU A 47 -20.99 2.65 -13.07
CA GLU A 47 -20.44 3.74 -12.26
C GLU A 47 -18.93 3.56 -12.06
N ILE A 48 -18.50 2.32 -11.83
CA ILE A 48 -17.09 1.97 -11.67
C ILE A 48 -16.33 2.18 -12.98
N ALA A 49 -16.90 1.74 -14.11
CA ALA A 49 -16.35 1.95 -15.45
C ALA A 49 -16.13 3.44 -15.73
N ALA A 50 -17.14 4.27 -15.44
CA ALA A 50 -17.05 5.71 -15.60
C ALA A 50 -16.00 6.35 -14.67
N ALA A 51 -15.92 5.92 -13.41
CA ALA A 51 -14.99 6.50 -12.44
C ALA A 51 -13.52 6.13 -12.70
N LEU A 52 -13.24 4.92 -13.18
CA LEU A 52 -11.90 4.40 -13.40
C LEU A 52 -11.42 4.52 -14.85
N GLU A 53 -12.24 5.09 -15.73
CA GLU A 53 -11.98 5.18 -17.17
C GLU A 53 -11.64 3.79 -17.73
N LEU A 54 -12.58 2.86 -17.54
CA LEU A 54 -12.53 1.46 -17.97
C LEU A 54 -13.77 1.15 -18.80
N ASP A 55 -13.68 0.14 -19.66
CA ASP A 55 -14.84 -0.46 -20.29
C ASP A 55 -15.57 -1.41 -19.30
N LEU A 56 -16.88 -1.60 -19.48
CA LEU A 56 -17.68 -2.52 -18.66
C LEU A 56 -17.09 -3.93 -18.60
N HIS A 57 -16.59 -4.42 -19.74
CA HIS A 57 -15.98 -5.74 -19.80
C HIS A 57 -14.66 -5.83 -19.00
N GLU A 58 -13.90 -4.73 -18.91
CA GLU A 58 -12.71 -4.67 -18.06
C GLU A 58 -13.09 -4.68 -16.58
N VAL A 59 -14.19 -4.02 -16.20
CA VAL A 59 -14.76 -4.07 -14.84
C VAL A 59 -15.16 -5.51 -14.49
N GLU A 60 -15.89 -6.19 -15.36
CA GLU A 60 -16.28 -7.60 -15.17
C GLU A 60 -15.06 -8.52 -15.01
N ASN A 61 -14.08 -8.44 -15.91
CA ASN A 61 -12.86 -9.24 -15.85
C ASN A 61 -12.05 -8.98 -14.56
N ASN A 62 -12.01 -7.71 -14.12
CA ASN A 62 -11.36 -7.34 -12.88
C ASN A 62 -12.04 -7.99 -11.66
N LEU A 63 -13.37 -7.98 -11.62
CA LEU A 63 -14.18 -8.62 -10.56
C LEU A 63 -14.11 -10.15 -10.60
N GLU A 64 -14.04 -10.75 -11.78
CA GLU A 64 -13.83 -12.20 -11.97
C GLU A 64 -12.40 -12.65 -11.60
N GLY A 65 -11.49 -11.70 -11.35
CA GLY A 65 -10.13 -11.99 -10.93
C GLY A 65 -9.20 -12.44 -12.06
N THR A 66 -9.62 -12.36 -13.33
CA THR A 66 -8.90 -12.91 -14.49
C THR A 66 -7.69 -12.08 -14.96
N GLY A 67 -7.47 -10.87 -14.41
CA GLY A 67 -6.27 -10.05 -14.66
C GLY A 67 -4.99 -10.60 -13.99
N TYR A 68 -3.89 -10.68 -14.76
CA TYR A 68 -2.62 -11.36 -14.43
C TYR A 68 -1.92 -10.93 -13.11
N PRO A 69 -1.86 -11.79 -12.07
CA PRO A 69 -1.25 -11.47 -10.77
C PRO A 69 0.24 -11.83 -10.75
N LEU A 70 1.11 -10.95 -11.25
CA LEU A 70 2.54 -11.27 -11.40
C LEU A 70 3.42 -10.89 -10.21
N GLU A 71 3.07 -9.91 -9.37
CA GLU A 71 3.84 -9.59 -8.15
C GLU A 71 3.17 -9.99 -6.85
N LEU A 72 1.83 -10.02 -6.77
CA LEU A 72 1.14 -10.52 -5.57
C LEU A 72 1.60 -11.95 -5.22
N ARG A 73 1.74 -12.82 -6.23
CA ARG A 73 2.29 -14.19 -6.04
C ARG A 73 3.71 -14.20 -5.50
N LYS A 74 4.52 -13.17 -5.78
CA LYS A 74 5.90 -13.07 -5.29
C LYS A 74 5.95 -12.64 -3.83
N VAL A 75 4.99 -11.82 -3.38
CA VAL A 75 4.88 -11.36 -1.98
C VAL A 75 3.98 -12.26 -1.12
N GLU A 76 3.20 -13.15 -1.71
CA GLU A 76 2.24 -14.02 -1.02
C GLU A 76 2.87 -14.81 0.14
N LYS A 77 4.10 -15.30 -0.03
CA LYS A 77 4.87 -15.99 1.01
C LYS A 77 5.24 -15.13 2.23
N PHE A 78 5.08 -13.81 2.14
CA PHE A 78 5.33 -12.85 3.22
C PHE A 78 4.06 -12.20 3.75
N LYS A 79 2.89 -12.61 3.28
CA LYS A 79 1.60 -11.96 3.60
C LYS A 79 1.37 -11.80 5.10
N ASP A 80 1.77 -12.79 5.89
CA ASP A 80 1.60 -12.77 7.36
C ASP A 80 2.61 -11.85 8.09
N MET A 81 3.64 -11.38 7.38
CA MET A 81 4.66 -10.45 7.89
C MET A 81 4.52 -9.05 7.31
N LEU A 82 3.67 -8.86 6.31
CA LEU A 82 3.41 -7.54 5.75
C LEU A 82 2.39 -6.79 6.62
N PRO A 83 2.53 -5.47 6.74
CA PRO A 83 1.44 -4.62 7.20
C PRO A 83 0.16 -4.90 6.39
N PRO A 84 -1.03 -4.61 6.92
CA PRO A 84 -2.27 -4.81 6.17
C PRO A 84 -2.30 -4.02 4.85
N ASN A 85 -1.89 -2.74 4.90
CA ASN A 85 -1.97 -1.84 3.76
C ASN A 85 -0.72 -0.97 3.59
N ILE A 86 -0.59 -0.43 2.38
CA ILE A 86 0.29 0.70 2.08
C ILE A 86 -0.41 1.99 2.54
N GLY A 87 0.38 2.89 3.12
CA GLY A 87 -0.09 4.09 3.81
C GLY A 87 -0.40 3.87 5.28
N ASP A 88 -0.40 2.61 5.76
CA ASP A 88 -0.59 2.32 7.18
C ASP A 88 0.56 2.91 8.00
N VAL A 89 0.23 3.48 9.16
CA VAL A 89 1.21 3.86 10.16
C VAL A 89 1.57 2.64 10.98
N ILE A 90 2.80 2.18 10.82
CA ILE A 90 3.33 1.02 11.51
C ILE A 90 4.32 1.43 12.60
N LYS A 91 4.49 0.53 13.56
CA LYS A 91 5.57 0.59 14.53
C LYS A 91 6.75 -0.24 14.02
N ILE A 92 7.94 0.34 14.05
CA ILE A 92 9.17 -0.35 13.66
C ILE A 92 10.08 -0.45 14.88
N ARG A 93 10.70 -1.60 15.08
CA ARG A 93 11.70 -1.85 16.12
C ARG A 93 13.07 -1.98 15.48
N ILE A 94 13.87 -0.94 15.62
CA ILE A 94 15.24 -0.89 15.12
C ILE A 94 16.11 -1.65 16.13
N PRO A 95 16.84 -2.70 15.71
CA PRO A 95 17.72 -3.46 16.59
C PRO A 95 18.88 -2.60 17.08
N GLU A 96 19.49 -3.02 18.19
CA GLU A 96 20.69 -2.40 18.72
C GLU A 96 21.84 -2.49 17.71
N TRP A 97 22.61 -1.40 17.56
CA TRP A 97 23.82 -1.36 16.74
C TRP A 97 25.03 -0.89 17.54
N GLY A 98 26.12 -1.64 17.49
CA GLY A 98 27.34 -1.34 18.21
C GLY A 98 27.25 -1.66 19.71
N SER A 99 28.00 -0.91 20.53
CA SER A 99 28.20 -1.17 21.96
C SER A 99 27.45 -0.21 22.88
N LYS A 100 26.52 0.58 22.33
CA LYS A 100 25.74 1.58 23.07
C LYS A 100 24.32 1.68 22.53
N GLY A 101 23.41 0.88 23.06
CA GLY A 101 21.98 1.16 22.87
C GLY A 101 21.07 0.10 23.45
N ALA A 102 19.80 0.43 23.56
CA ALA A 102 18.73 -0.55 23.57
C ALA A 102 18.03 -0.46 22.19
N PRO A 103 17.26 -1.49 21.77
CA PRO A 103 16.41 -1.36 20.59
C PRO A 103 15.53 -0.12 20.67
N VAL A 104 15.40 0.60 19.56
CA VAL A 104 14.59 1.82 19.48
C VAL A 104 13.32 1.51 18.71
N GLU A 105 12.19 1.97 19.25
CA GLU A 105 10.90 1.85 18.59
C GLU A 105 10.44 3.22 18.10
N THR A 106 9.98 3.29 16.85
CA THR A 106 9.47 4.52 16.25
C THR A 106 8.32 4.22 15.29
N LYS A 107 7.64 5.26 14.82
CA LYS A 107 6.52 5.15 13.89
C LYS A 107 6.94 5.57 12.48
N ALA A 108 6.43 4.84 11.50
CA ALA A 108 6.64 5.15 10.10
C ALA A 108 5.37 4.84 9.30
N SER A 109 5.14 5.57 8.20
CA SER A 109 4.10 5.25 7.23
C SER A 109 4.68 4.31 6.15
N VAL A 110 3.95 3.27 5.78
CA VAL A 110 4.36 2.35 4.71
C VAL A 110 4.20 3.05 3.36
N VAL A 111 5.29 3.16 2.59
CA VAL A 111 5.25 3.73 1.23
C VAL A 111 5.06 2.64 0.18
N GLN A 112 5.82 1.55 0.29
CA GLN A 112 5.70 0.38 -0.59
C GLN A 112 6.46 -0.83 -0.01
N TYR A 113 6.24 -2.02 -0.57
CA TYR A 113 7.19 -3.13 -0.37
C TYR A 113 8.34 -3.07 -1.38
N ILE A 114 9.41 -3.77 -1.07
CA ILE A 114 10.49 -4.05 -2.03
C ILE A 114 10.85 -5.54 -1.98
N LEU A 115 10.88 -6.17 -3.15
CA LEU A 115 11.38 -7.54 -3.31
C LEU A 115 12.86 -7.53 -3.68
N LYS A 116 13.67 -8.33 -2.98
CA LYS A 116 15.09 -8.55 -3.30
C LYS A 116 15.39 -10.05 -3.29
N GLY A 117 15.33 -10.67 -4.46
CA GLY A 117 15.50 -12.12 -4.62
C GLY A 117 14.44 -12.88 -3.82
N GLU A 118 14.88 -13.67 -2.84
CA GLU A 118 13.99 -14.42 -1.96
C GLU A 118 13.57 -13.67 -0.69
N SER A 119 13.92 -12.39 -0.55
CA SER A 119 13.59 -11.55 0.61
C SER A 119 12.63 -10.41 0.25
N CYS A 120 11.93 -9.90 1.26
CA CYS A 120 11.06 -8.72 1.16
C CYS A 120 11.39 -7.73 2.29
N GLY A 121 11.30 -6.44 1.98
CA GLY A 121 11.39 -5.35 2.93
C GLY A 121 10.32 -4.30 2.65
N LEU A 122 10.29 -3.25 3.46
CA LEU A 122 9.39 -2.11 3.32
C LEU A 122 10.20 -0.85 3.05
N ILE A 123 9.71 -0.02 2.14
CA ILE A 123 10.06 1.40 2.13
C ILE A 123 9.05 2.09 3.03
N VAL A 124 9.57 2.80 4.02
CA VAL A 124 8.77 3.52 5.02
C VAL A 124 9.21 4.96 5.10
N GLN A 125 8.25 5.85 5.36
CA GLN A 125 8.50 7.25 5.67
C GLN A 125 8.43 7.45 7.18
N LEU A 126 9.50 7.93 7.79
CA LEU A 126 9.56 8.15 9.24
C LEU A 126 8.63 9.29 9.66
N LEU A 127 7.91 9.10 10.76
CA LEU A 127 6.99 10.12 11.30
C LEU A 127 7.61 10.96 12.41
N GLU A 128 8.82 10.60 12.85
CA GLU A 128 9.58 11.17 13.96
C GLU A 128 11.08 11.20 13.59
N ASP A 129 11.85 12.03 14.29
CA ASP A 129 13.31 12.03 14.18
C ASP A 129 13.87 10.76 14.84
N VAL A 130 14.84 10.12 14.19
CA VAL A 130 15.43 8.84 14.62
C VAL A 130 16.95 8.93 14.55
N ASP A 131 17.60 8.65 15.67
CA ASP A 131 19.06 8.52 15.73
C ASP A 131 19.45 7.30 16.56
N THR A 132 19.84 6.22 15.88
CA THR A 132 20.09 4.91 16.49
C THR A 132 21.51 4.39 16.26
N GLY A 133 22.35 5.14 15.53
CA GLY A 133 23.65 4.67 15.07
C GLY A 133 23.62 3.49 14.07
N TYR A 134 22.46 2.86 13.85
CA TYR A 134 22.29 1.82 12.83
C TYR A 134 22.44 2.46 11.44
N PRO A 135 23.28 1.95 10.52
CA PRO A 135 23.66 2.69 9.31
C PRO A 135 22.50 3.21 8.45
N ILE A 136 21.40 2.46 8.33
CA ILE A 136 20.22 2.86 7.54
C ILE A 136 19.28 3.84 8.27
N MET A 137 19.45 4.00 9.58
CA MET A 137 18.62 4.80 10.51
C MET A 137 19.45 5.80 11.33
N ALA A 138 20.68 6.08 10.92
CA ALA A 138 21.53 7.06 11.57
C ALA A 138 21.08 8.47 11.19
N GLU A 139 20.85 9.31 12.20
CA GLU A 139 20.53 10.74 12.04
C GLU A 139 19.36 11.06 11.08
N LYS A 140 18.40 10.14 10.94
CA LYS A 140 17.23 10.32 10.07
C LYS A 140 16.25 11.33 10.65
N LYS A 141 15.67 12.16 9.78
CA LYS A 141 14.67 13.16 10.14
C LYS A 141 13.26 12.69 9.84
N LYS A 142 12.30 13.29 10.54
CA LYS A 142 10.89 13.16 10.18
C LYS A 142 10.69 13.44 8.69
N ASN A 143 9.88 12.60 8.05
CA ASN A 143 9.59 12.52 6.62
C ASN A 143 10.69 11.91 5.74
N ASP A 144 11.84 11.52 6.29
CA ASP A 144 12.83 10.76 5.54
C ASP A 144 12.30 9.35 5.22
N GLU A 145 12.64 8.88 4.03
CA GLU A 145 12.41 7.48 3.65
C GLU A 145 13.57 6.58 4.09
N ALA A 146 13.22 5.36 4.48
CA ALA A 146 14.16 4.30 4.81
C ALA A 146 13.66 2.96 4.27
N VAL A 147 14.59 2.10 3.89
CA VAL A 147 14.29 0.70 3.54
C VAL A 147 14.59 -0.17 4.75
N ILE A 148 13.57 -0.82 5.29
CA ILE A 148 13.68 -1.73 6.43
C ILE A 148 13.35 -3.16 6.02
N PRO A 149 13.97 -4.17 6.65
CA PRO A 149 13.52 -5.54 6.50
C PRO A 149 12.22 -5.79 7.28
N LEU A 150 11.42 -6.78 6.85
CA LEU A 150 10.08 -7.04 7.41
C LEU A 150 10.12 -7.46 8.89
N ASP A 151 11.20 -8.07 9.35
CA ASP A 151 11.38 -8.48 10.75
C ASP A 151 11.47 -7.30 11.73
N TRP A 152 11.64 -6.07 11.23
CA TRP A 152 11.61 -4.85 12.04
C TRP A 152 10.19 -4.34 12.27
N TYR A 153 9.22 -4.77 11.46
CA TYR A 153 7.81 -4.41 11.65
C TYR A 153 7.27 -5.12 12.89
N VAL A 154 6.61 -4.35 13.76
CA VAL A 154 5.89 -4.86 14.93
C VAL A 154 4.38 -4.75 14.67
N PRO A 155 3.66 -5.88 14.53
CA PRO A 155 2.21 -5.90 14.34
C PRO A 155 1.43 -5.23 15.48
#